data_AF-A0A1J0KTI3-F1
#
_entry.id   AF-A0A1J0KTI3-F1
#
_cell.length_a   1.000
_cell.length_b   1.000
_cell.length_c   1.000
_cell.angle_alpha   90.00
_cell.angle_beta   90.00
_cell.angle_gamma   90.00
#
_symmetry.space_group_name_H-M   'P 1'
#
loop_
_entity.id
_entity.type
_entity.pdbx_description
1 polymer ?
#
loop_
_entity_poly.entity_id
_entity_poly.type
_entity_poly.pdbx_seq_one_letter_code
_entity_poly.pdbx_strand_id
1 'polypeptide(L)'
;MIFAVISSIKLKNILRFSLFIILMNIAVSIYASTNSQFTDIDNMIISNKKTLKSTEKLIMPDYGVDIVTFERLSKIRNIFDLAHDLPFQKKEINSVQAIEKKEEIIPEELQQLMQKKKTFLENFPINSFRFKGSVYQGDKDWGVIESSKDTKLYYLKENDPIGESYGIVKSIGNDGIVIQEWKKDSLNNTWKKTDFVLR
;
A
#
# COMPACT_ATOMS: atom_id res chain seq x y z
N MET A 1 5.76 42.59 60.03
CA MET A 1 5.22 41.42 59.31
C MET A 1 5.73 41.27 57.87
N ILE A 2 5.97 42.35 57.12
CA ILE A 2 6.29 42.30 55.68
C ILE A 2 7.65 41.63 55.37
N PHE A 3 8.67 41.82 56.22
CA PHE A 3 10.00 41.22 56.02
C PHE A 3 10.05 39.68 56.13
N ALA A 4 9.17 39.08 56.95
CA ALA A 4 9.13 37.62 57.13
C ALA A 4 8.52 36.90 55.91
N VAL A 5 7.55 37.53 55.24
CA VAL A 5 6.88 36.98 54.05
C VAL A 5 7.79 37.01 52.82
N ILE A 6 8.60 38.06 52.68
CA ILE A 6 9.56 38.19 51.56
C ILE A 6 10.72 37.17 51.70
N SER A 7 11.13 36.87 52.94
CA SER A 7 12.15 35.86 53.23
C SER A 7 11.66 34.44 52.90
N SER A 8 10.41 34.09 53.28
CA SER A 8 9.87 32.74 53.01
C SER A 8 9.65 32.48 51.51
N ILE A 9 9.30 33.51 50.74
CA ILE A 9 9.16 33.44 49.27
C ILE A 9 10.50 33.19 48.58
N LYS A 10 11.58 33.88 49.00
CA LYS A 10 12.92 33.63 48.46
C LYS A 10 13.42 32.22 48.80
N LEU A 11 13.16 31.75 50.02
CA LEU A 11 13.56 30.40 50.45
C LEU A 11 12.83 29.29 49.65
N LYS A 12 11.54 29.46 49.37
CA LYS A 12 10.74 28.50 48.59
C LYS A 12 11.20 28.40 47.13
N ASN A 13 11.64 29.51 46.54
CA ASN A 13 12.18 29.53 45.19
C ASN A 13 13.57 28.87 45.10
N ILE A 14 14.42 29.06 46.11
CA ILE A 14 15.73 28.39 46.20
C ILE A 14 15.55 26.87 46.33
N LEU A 15 14.59 26.43 47.16
CA LEU A 15 14.29 25.00 47.33
C LEU A 15 13.78 24.35 46.02
N ARG A 16 12.90 25.03 45.29
CA ARG A 16 12.40 24.56 43.99
C ARG A 16 13.51 24.47 42.95
N PHE A 17 14.42 25.42 42.93
CA PHE A 17 15.56 25.42 42.02
C PHE A 17 16.53 24.27 42.32
N SER A 18 16.81 24.02 43.61
CA SER A 18 17.60 22.86 44.04
C SER A 18 16.95 21.54 43.62
N LEU A 19 15.63 21.39 43.80
CA LEU A 19 14.89 20.20 43.37
C LEU A 19 14.98 19.99 41.85
N PHE A 20 14.88 21.07 41.07
CA PHE A 20 14.98 21.02 39.61
C PHE A 20 16.37 20.54 39.15
N ILE A 21 17.44 21.02 39.80
CA ILE A 21 18.80 20.55 39.51
C ILE A 21 18.94 19.06 39.82
N ILE A 22 18.39 18.59 40.93
CA ILE A 22 18.44 17.16 41.30
C ILE A 22 17.69 16.31 40.26
N LEU A 23 16.50 16.73 39.84
CA LEU A 23 15.72 16.05 38.80
C LEU A 23 16.45 15.98 37.45
N MET A 24 17.13 17.06 37.06
CA MET A 24 17.94 17.08 35.84
C MET A 24 19.10 16.09 35.89
N ASN A 25 19.80 16.00 37.02
CA ASN A 25 20.92 15.04 37.17
C ASN A 25 20.45 13.57 37.13
N ILE A 26 19.28 13.27 37.71
CA ILE A 26 18.69 11.94 37.64
C ILE A 26 18.33 11.58 36.19
N ALA A 27 17.72 12.50 35.43
CA ALA A 27 17.35 12.26 34.04
C ALA A 27 18.57 11.93 33.17
N VAL A 28 19.64 12.73 33.25
CA VAL A 28 20.88 12.51 32.48
C VAL A 28 21.51 11.13 32.78
N SER A 29 21.47 10.71 34.05
CA SER A 29 22.02 9.41 34.49
C SER A 29 21.25 8.22 33.91
N ILE A 30 19.91 8.32 33.81
CA ILE A 30 19.05 7.28 33.22
C ILE A 30 19.32 7.16 31.71
N TYR A 31 19.44 8.28 30.99
CA TYR A 31 19.76 8.26 29.55
C TYR A 31 21.11 7.60 29.25
N ALA A 32 22.16 7.91 30.02
CA ALA A 32 23.47 7.31 29.84
C ALA A 32 23.46 5.78 30.04
N SER A 33 22.71 5.28 31.04
CA SER A 33 22.60 3.84 31.33
C SER A 33 21.84 3.05 30.26
N THR A 34 20.82 3.64 29.64
CA THR A 34 20.07 2.95 28.56
C THR A 34 20.92 2.80 27.32
N ASN A 35 21.70 3.82 26.95
CA ASN A 35 22.54 3.79 25.76
C ASN A 35 23.64 2.71 25.85
N SER A 36 24.26 2.53 27.03
CA SER A 36 25.26 1.48 27.23
C SER A 36 24.69 0.06 27.14
N GLN A 37 23.44 -0.15 27.60
CA GLN A 37 22.78 -1.46 27.47
C GLN A 37 22.51 -1.83 26.01
N PHE A 38 22.10 -0.88 25.18
CA PHE A 38 21.89 -1.13 23.75
C PHE A 38 23.20 -1.49 23.03
N THR A 39 24.31 -0.81 23.34
CA THR A 39 25.61 -1.13 22.73
C THR A 39 26.12 -2.51 23.12
N ASP A 40 25.88 -2.96 24.36
CA ASP A 40 26.28 -4.30 24.81
C ASP A 40 25.47 -5.41 24.12
N ILE A 41 24.16 -5.19 23.92
CA ILE A 41 23.29 -6.11 23.18
C ILE A 41 23.74 -6.24 21.73
N ASP A 42 24.05 -5.13 21.06
CA ASP A 42 24.53 -5.14 19.67
C ASP A 42 25.88 -5.87 19.55
N ASN A 43 26.81 -5.65 20.48
CA ASN A 43 28.09 -6.35 20.55
C ASN A 43 27.90 -7.86 20.79
N MET A 44 26.89 -8.26 21.58
CA MET A 44 26.55 -9.67 21.80
C MET A 44 25.97 -10.33 20.54
N ILE A 45 25.13 -9.61 19.78
CA ILE A 45 24.56 -10.10 18.51
C ILE A 45 25.67 -10.27 17.45
N ILE A 46 26.61 -9.33 17.38
CA ILE A 46 27.71 -9.37 16.42
C ILE A 46 28.69 -10.51 16.76
N SER A 47 29.05 -10.67 18.04
CA SER A 47 29.98 -11.73 18.47
C SER A 47 29.39 -13.15 18.35
N ASN A 48 28.08 -13.32 18.56
CA ASN A 48 27.42 -14.62 18.41
C ASN A 48 27.10 -15.01 16.96
N LYS A 49 27.15 -14.08 16.00
CA LYS A 49 26.98 -14.37 14.56
C LYS A 49 28.26 -14.93 13.91
N LYS A 50 28.89 -15.94 14.53
CA LYS A 50 29.90 -16.76 13.85
C LYS A 50 29.22 -17.65 12.80
N THR A 51 28.87 -17.06 11.65
CA THR A 51 28.50 -17.83 10.47
C THR A 51 29.78 -18.43 9.88
N LEU A 52 30.02 -19.72 10.13
CA LEU A 52 30.96 -20.49 9.31
C LEU A 52 30.34 -20.57 7.90
N LYS A 53 30.72 -19.63 7.02
CA LYS A 53 30.36 -19.72 5.61
C LYS A 53 31.08 -20.94 5.04
N SER A 54 30.33 -22.02 4.82
CA SER A 54 30.85 -23.19 4.10
C SER A 54 31.28 -22.74 2.71
N THR A 55 32.55 -22.93 2.38
CA THR A 55 33.12 -22.71 1.05
C THR A 55 33.00 -23.95 0.17
N GLU A 56 32.35 -25.00 0.65
CA GLU A 56 32.22 -26.25 -0.09
C GLU A 56 31.18 -26.09 -1.20
N LYS A 57 31.67 -25.87 -2.42
CA LYS A 57 30.84 -25.80 -3.61
C LYS A 57 30.39 -27.23 -3.95
N LEU A 58 29.16 -27.57 -3.55
CA LEU A 58 28.51 -28.81 -3.94
C LEU A 58 28.54 -28.94 -5.47
N ILE A 59 29.27 -29.95 -5.96
CA ILE A 59 29.30 -30.29 -7.38
C ILE A 59 28.01 -31.04 -7.66
N MET A 60 27.00 -30.36 -8.21
CA MET A 60 25.80 -31.05 -8.69
C MET A 60 26.17 -31.82 -9.96
N PRO A 61 25.83 -33.13 -10.06
CA PRO A 61 25.98 -33.86 -11.30
C PRO A 61 25.05 -33.23 -12.35
N ASP A 62 25.59 -33.02 -13.55
CA ASP A 62 24.84 -32.54 -14.71
C ASP A 62 23.96 -33.68 -15.20
N TYR A 63 22.73 -33.74 -14.71
CA TYR A 63 21.72 -34.58 -15.32
C TYR A 63 21.40 -33.93 -16.66
N GLY A 64 21.90 -34.51 -17.74
CA GLY A 64 21.47 -34.22 -19.11
C GLY A 64 19.99 -34.56 -19.24
N VAL A 65 19.13 -33.70 -18.69
CA VAL A 65 17.71 -33.72 -18.91
C VAL A 65 17.57 -33.29 -20.36
N ASP A 66 17.18 -34.24 -21.21
CA ASP A 66 16.64 -33.94 -22.53
C ASP A 66 15.37 -33.13 -22.27
N ILE A 67 15.56 -31.81 -22.11
CA ILE A 67 14.52 -30.83 -21.89
C ILE A 67 13.63 -30.95 -23.12
N VAL A 68 12.55 -31.70 -22.96
CA VAL A 68 11.51 -31.81 -23.96
C VAL A 68 11.03 -30.39 -24.19
N THR A 69 11.56 -29.75 -25.24
CA THR A 69 11.30 -28.35 -25.51
C THR A 69 9.80 -28.20 -25.74
N PHE A 70 9.23 -27.05 -25.36
CA PHE A 70 7.81 -26.77 -25.57
C PHE A 70 7.38 -27.01 -27.02
N GLU A 71 8.29 -26.78 -27.98
CA GLU A 71 8.07 -27.07 -29.38
C GLU A 71 7.85 -28.57 -29.64
N ARG A 72 8.64 -29.46 -29.02
CA ARG A 72 8.49 -30.91 -29.16
C ARG A 72 7.19 -31.40 -28.50
N LEU A 73 6.86 -30.88 -27.32
CA LEU A 73 5.61 -31.22 -26.62
C LEU A 73 4.36 -30.75 -27.38
N SER A 74 4.42 -29.57 -28.03
CA SER A 74 3.32 -29.06 -28.85
C SER A 74 3.08 -29.87 -30.14
N LYS A 75 4.09 -30.59 -30.62
CA LYS A 75 4.02 -31.45 -31.82
C LYS A 75 3.52 -32.85 -31.51
N ILE A 76 3.48 -33.28 -30.25
CA ILE A 76 2.89 -34.57 -29.87
C ILE A 76 1.38 -34.44 -29.99
N ARG A 77 0.79 -35.13 -30.97
CA ARG A 77 -0.67 -35.21 -31.14
C ARG A 77 -1.28 -35.76 -29.84
N ASN A 78 -2.24 -35.04 -29.27
CA ASN A 78 -3.02 -35.54 -28.15
C ASN A 78 -3.91 -36.69 -28.64
N ILE A 79 -3.48 -37.93 -28.39
CA ILE A 79 -4.20 -39.17 -28.74
C ILE A 79 -5.47 -39.38 -27.91
N PHE A 80 -5.74 -38.54 -26.91
CA PHE A 80 -6.97 -38.54 -26.13
C PHE A 80 -7.91 -37.40 -26.53
N ASP A 81 -7.52 -36.53 -27.46
CA ASP A 81 -8.40 -35.51 -28.03
C ASP A 81 -9.24 -36.10 -29.18
N LEU A 82 -9.86 -37.25 -28.89
CA LEU A 82 -10.93 -37.80 -29.72
C LEU A 82 -12.18 -37.00 -29.36
N ALA A 83 -12.31 -35.81 -29.93
CA ALA A 83 -13.58 -35.08 -29.97
C ALA A 83 -14.56 -35.89 -30.85
N HIS A 84 -15.12 -36.95 -30.28
CA HIS A 84 -16.17 -37.74 -30.88
C HIS A 84 -17.43 -37.44 -30.11
N ASP A 85 -18.32 -36.66 -30.75
CA ASP A 85 -19.63 -36.38 -30.20
C ASP A 85 -20.36 -37.72 -29.98
N LEU A 86 -20.66 -38.03 -28.72
CA LEU A 86 -21.46 -39.19 -28.40
C LEU A 86 -22.86 -39.00 -29.00
N PRO A 87 -23.44 -40.00 -29.69
CA PRO A 87 -24.71 -39.85 -30.41
C PRO A 87 -25.91 -39.52 -29.51
N PHE A 88 -25.75 -39.57 -28.19
CA PHE A 88 -26.79 -39.29 -27.19
C PHE A 88 -26.45 -38.10 -26.29
N GLN A 89 -25.33 -37.42 -26.50
CA GLN A 89 -25.04 -36.20 -25.76
C GLN A 89 -26.00 -35.13 -26.25
N LYS A 90 -26.92 -34.72 -25.37
CA LYS A 90 -27.81 -33.58 -25.63
C LYS A 90 -26.92 -32.39 -25.90
N LYS A 91 -26.76 -32.05 -27.18
CA LYS A 91 -26.05 -30.85 -27.62
C LYS A 91 -26.79 -29.69 -26.97
N GLU A 92 -26.21 -29.10 -25.94
CA GLU A 92 -26.65 -27.78 -25.51
C GLU A 92 -26.50 -26.93 -26.75
N ILE A 93 -27.63 -26.51 -27.32
CA ILE A 93 -27.66 -25.48 -28.34
C ILE A 93 -27.33 -24.19 -27.58
N ASN A 94 -26.09 -24.10 -27.13
CA ASN A 94 -25.45 -22.84 -26.89
C ASN A 94 -25.35 -22.25 -28.27
N SER A 95 -26.38 -21.49 -28.63
CA SER A 95 -26.33 -20.43 -29.62
C SER A 95 -25.35 -19.39 -29.09
N VAL A 96 -24.09 -19.79 -28.92
CA VAL A 96 -22.96 -18.89 -29.08
C VAL A 96 -22.94 -18.66 -30.58
N GLN A 97 -23.87 -17.81 -31.04
CA GLN A 97 -23.46 -16.77 -31.97
C GLN A 97 -22.10 -16.33 -31.43
N ALA A 98 -21.04 -16.55 -32.20
CA ALA A 98 -19.81 -15.85 -31.94
C ALA A 98 -20.24 -14.39 -31.84
N ILE A 99 -20.38 -13.91 -30.60
CA ILE A 99 -20.60 -12.51 -30.31
C ILE A 99 -19.30 -11.97 -30.86
N GLU A 100 -19.33 -11.47 -32.09
CA GLU A 100 -18.27 -10.63 -32.63
C GLU A 100 -17.96 -9.69 -31.49
N LYS A 101 -16.78 -9.89 -30.89
CA LYS A 101 -16.39 -9.21 -29.67
C LYS A 101 -16.33 -7.75 -30.07
N LYS A 102 -17.45 -7.05 -29.90
CA LYS A 102 -17.63 -5.68 -30.32
C LYS A 102 -16.48 -4.93 -29.71
N GLU A 103 -15.59 -4.45 -30.57
CA GLU A 103 -14.30 -3.90 -30.17
C GLU A 103 -14.56 -2.93 -29.02
N GLU A 104 -13.88 -3.16 -27.89
CA GLU A 104 -14.11 -2.37 -26.70
C GLU A 104 -13.68 -0.94 -27.01
N ILE A 105 -14.65 -0.02 -27.07
CA ILE A 105 -14.38 1.38 -27.35
C ILE A 105 -13.81 1.98 -26.06
N ILE A 106 -12.48 1.98 -25.97
CA ILE A 106 -11.74 2.59 -24.86
C ILE A 106 -11.53 4.08 -25.22
N PRO A 107 -12.03 5.02 -24.39
CA PRO A 107 -11.77 6.44 -24.58
C PRO A 107 -10.26 6.75 -24.53
N GLU A 108 -9.79 7.66 -25.38
CA GLU A 108 -8.37 8.04 -25.45
C GLU A 108 -7.82 8.52 -24.09
N GLU A 109 -8.63 9.27 -23.33
CA GLU A 109 -8.28 9.73 -21.98
C GLU A 109 -8.00 8.56 -21.01
N LEU A 110 -8.83 7.52 -21.06
CA LEU A 110 -8.64 6.32 -20.25
C LEU A 110 -7.41 5.54 -20.73
N GLN A 111 -7.19 5.47 -22.03
CA GLN A 111 -6.03 4.78 -22.60
C GLN A 111 -4.71 5.40 -22.11
N GLN A 112 -4.63 6.73 -22.03
CA GLN A 112 -3.48 7.43 -21.45
C GLN A 112 -3.29 7.12 -19.96
N LEU A 113 -4.38 7.02 -19.18
CA LEU A 113 -4.31 6.64 -17.76
C LEU A 113 -3.84 5.19 -17.58
N MET A 114 -4.30 4.26 -18.43
CA MET A 114 -3.90 2.86 -18.40
C MET A 114 -2.43 2.64 -18.74
N GLN A 115 -1.85 3.50 -19.59
CA GLN A 115 -0.42 3.44 -19.94
C GLN A 115 0.49 4.04 -18.86
N LYS A 116 -0.03 4.92 -18.01
CA LYS A 116 0.73 5.51 -16.91
C LYS A 116 1.04 4.46 -15.84
N LYS A 117 2.19 4.63 -15.18
CA LYS A 117 2.55 3.80 -14.04
C LYS A 117 1.57 4.05 -12.89
N LYS A 118 0.95 2.98 -12.39
CA LYS A 118 0.06 3.04 -11.23
C LYS A 118 0.79 3.52 -9.98
N THR A 119 0.16 4.42 -9.26
CA THR A 119 0.55 4.88 -7.93
C THR A 119 0.16 3.86 -6.86
N PHE A 120 0.61 4.06 -5.62
CA PHE A 120 0.31 3.15 -4.53
C PHE A 120 -1.20 3.07 -4.22
N LEU A 121 -1.91 4.20 -4.26
CA LEU A 121 -3.33 4.31 -3.93
C LEU A 121 -4.26 3.70 -4.99
N GLU A 122 -3.76 3.48 -6.21
CA GLU A 122 -4.48 2.79 -7.28
C GLU A 122 -4.48 1.27 -7.14
N ASN A 123 -3.72 0.72 -6.19
CA ASN A 123 -3.70 -0.73 -5.91
C ASN A 123 -4.77 -1.17 -4.91
N PHE A 124 -5.58 -0.24 -4.43
CA PHE A 124 -6.62 -0.52 -3.44
C PHE A 124 -7.98 -0.15 -4.02
N PRO A 125 -9.05 -0.89 -3.71
CA PRO A 125 -10.39 -0.54 -4.15
C PRO A 125 -10.82 0.75 -3.45
N ILE A 126 -11.57 1.60 -4.16
CA ILE A 126 -11.98 2.92 -3.64
C ILE A 126 -12.79 2.82 -2.33
N ASN A 127 -13.60 1.76 -2.20
CA ASN A 127 -14.41 1.47 -1.02
C ASN A 127 -13.58 1.08 0.22
N SER A 128 -12.27 0.82 0.08
CA SER A 128 -11.41 0.51 1.22
C SER A 128 -10.90 1.75 1.94
N PHE A 129 -11.02 2.92 1.32
CA PHE A 129 -10.61 4.18 1.93
C PHE A 129 -11.71 4.75 2.80
N ARG A 130 -11.32 5.49 3.83
CA ARG A 130 -12.21 6.29 4.67
C ARG A 130 -11.69 7.70 4.73
N PHE A 131 -12.58 8.68 4.59
CA PHE A 131 -12.21 10.07 4.78
C PHE A 131 -11.98 10.35 6.27
N LYS A 132 -10.96 11.15 6.58
CA LYS A 132 -10.64 11.57 7.96
C LYS A 132 -10.74 13.08 8.17
N GLY A 133 -10.65 13.85 7.09
CA GLY A 133 -10.74 15.29 7.15
C GLY A 133 -9.99 15.95 5.98
N SER A 134 -10.03 17.27 5.94
CA SER A 134 -9.26 18.08 5.00
C SER A 134 -8.22 18.92 5.75
N VAL A 135 -7.13 19.25 5.07
CA VAL A 135 -6.08 20.15 5.56
C VAL A 135 -5.83 21.21 4.52
N TYR A 136 -5.92 22.48 4.91
CA TYR A 136 -5.54 23.60 4.06
C TYR A 136 -4.07 23.94 4.28
N GLN A 137 -3.24 23.82 3.25
CA GLN A 137 -1.83 24.17 3.34
C GLN A 137 -1.32 24.82 2.05
N GLY A 138 -0.79 26.03 2.15
CA GLY A 138 -0.12 26.71 1.03
C GLY A 138 -1.06 26.99 -0.14
N ASP A 139 -2.27 27.46 0.15
CA ASP A 139 -3.32 27.77 -0.84
C ASP A 139 -3.84 26.55 -1.61
N LYS A 140 -3.72 25.37 -0.99
CA LYS A 140 -4.20 24.10 -1.54
C LYS A 140 -4.97 23.31 -0.50
N ASP A 141 -6.10 22.78 -0.91
CA ASP A 141 -6.87 21.81 -0.14
C ASP A 141 -6.26 20.42 -0.31
N TRP A 142 -6.02 19.77 0.83
CA TRP A 142 -5.56 18.38 0.90
C TRP A 142 -6.62 17.52 1.57
N GLY A 143 -6.98 16.41 0.95
CA GLY A 143 -7.87 15.41 1.52
C GLY A 143 -7.06 14.38 2.29
N VAL A 144 -7.45 14.10 3.54
CA VAL A 144 -6.83 13.07 4.37
C VAL A 144 -7.69 11.83 4.36
N ILE A 145 -7.09 10.72 3.92
CA ILE A 145 -7.75 9.42 3.84
C ILE A 145 -6.96 8.36 4.61
N GLU A 146 -7.67 7.36 5.12
CA GLU A 146 -7.09 6.17 5.75
C GLU A 146 -7.48 4.94 4.93
N SER A 147 -6.53 4.03 4.69
CA SER A 147 -6.84 2.72 4.10
C SER A 147 -7.31 1.77 5.20
N SER A 148 -8.36 0.99 4.93
CA SER A 148 -8.83 -0.03 5.86
C SER A 148 -7.81 -1.17 6.08
N LYS A 149 -6.77 -1.28 5.23
CA LYS A 149 -5.73 -2.33 5.32
C LYS A 149 -4.47 -1.90 6.04
N ASP A 150 -4.15 -0.61 5.99
CA ASP A 150 -2.92 -0.04 6.52
C ASP A 150 -3.37 1.26 7.18
N THR A 151 -3.35 1.33 8.52
CA THR A 151 -3.88 2.45 9.36
C THR A 151 -3.13 3.78 9.16
N LYS A 152 -2.37 3.86 8.07
CA LYS A 152 -1.61 5.00 7.61
C LYS A 152 -2.54 6.02 6.96
N LEU A 153 -2.29 7.29 7.26
CA LEU A 153 -2.94 8.42 6.63
C LEU A 153 -2.23 8.76 5.32
N TYR A 154 -3.02 8.99 4.27
CA TYR A 154 -2.56 9.49 2.99
C TYR A 154 -3.19 10.84 2.70
N TYR A 155 -2.41 11.71 2.07
CA TYR A 155 -2.82 13.04 1.67
C TYR A 155 -3.01 13.05 0.15
N LEU A 156 -4.17 13.53 -0.27
CA LEU A 156 -4.57 13.66 -1.66
C LEU A 156 -4.72 15.13 -2.01
N LYS A 157 -4.32 15.51 -3.22
CA LYS A 157 -4.68 16.80 -3.82
C LYS A 157 -5.62 16.57 -5.00
N GLU A 158 -6.16 17.65 -5.54
CA GLU A 158 -6.91 17.62 -6.79
C GLU A 158 -6.06 17.01 -7.92
N ASN A 159 -6.72 16.25 -8.79
CA ASN A 159 -6.15 15.47 -9.89
C ASN A 159 -5.22 14.30 -9.49
N ASP A 160 -5.13 13.95 -8.20
CA ASP A 160 -4.41 12.73 -7.82
C ASP A 160 -5.19 11.47 -8.20
N PRO A 161 -4.51 10.42 -8.69
CA PRO A 161 -5.14 9.15 -9.00
C PRO A 161 -5.33 8.29 -7.74
N ILE A 162 -6.47 7.62 -7.66
CA ILE A 162 -6.87 6.77 -6.54
C ILE A 162 -7.81 5.67 -7.00
N GLY A 163 -7.71 4.50 -6.38
CA GLY A 163 -8.63 3.40 -6.66
C GLY A 163 -8.24 2.58 -7.89
N GLU A 164 -8.64 1.30 -7.89
CA GLU A 164 -8.36 0.37 -9.00
C GLU A 164 -9.08 0.74 -10.31
N SER A 165 -10.17 1.51 -10.23
CA SER A 165 -11.01 1.91 -11.37
C SER A 165 -10.61 3.27 -11.96
N TYR A 166 -9.31 3.60 -11.94
CA TYR A 166 -8.75 4.85 -12.48
C TYR A 166 -9.47 6.10 -11.97
N GLY A 167 -9.71 6.17 -10.66
CA GLY A 167 -10.36 7.30 -10.03
C GLY A 167 -9.44 8.52 -9.99
N ILE A 168 -9.98 9.70 -10.27
CA ILE A 168 -9.27 10.98 -10.19
C ILE A 168 -10.00 11.87 -9.19
N VAL A 169 -9.25 12.49 -8.27
CA VAL A 169 -9.81 13.45 -7.31
C VAL A 169 -10.24 14.72 -8.05
N LYS A 170 -11.55 15.04 -8.01
CA LYS A 170 -12.15 16.19 -8.70
C LYS A 170 -12.20 17.42 -7.81
N SER A 171 -12.58 17.24 -6.55
CA SER A 171 -12.66 18.33 -5.56
C SER A 171 -12.59 17.78 -4.15
N ILE A 172 -11.99 18.54 -3.24
CA ILE A 172 -11.87 18.21 -1.82
C ILE A 172 -12.77 19.17 -1.04
N GLY A 173 -13.73 18.64 -0.28
CA GLY A 173 -14.59 19.41 0.60
C GLY A 173 -14.32 19.11 2.08
N ASN A 174 -15.00 19.84 2.95
CA ASN A 174 -14.88 19.64 4.41
C ASN A 174 -15.48 18.31 4.88
N ASP A 175 -16.53 17.84 4.21
CA ASP A 175 -17.28 16.65 4.59
C ASP A 175 -16.92 15.41 3.76
N GLY A 176 -16.05 15.55 2.76
CA GLY A 176 -15.67 14.44 1.89
C GLY A 176 -14.94 14.86 0.62
N ILE A 177 -14.53 13.86 -0.15
CA ILE A 177 -13.79 14.02 -1.41
C ILE A 177 -14.63 13.51 -2.55
N VAL A 178 -14.76 14.29 -3.62
CA VAL A 178 -15.42 13.87 -4.86
C VAL A 178 -14.37 13.27 -5.78
N ILE A 179 -14.57 12.01 -6.15
CA ILE A 179 -13.68 11.23 -7.00
C ILE A 179 -14.46 10.84 -8.24
N GLN A 180 -13.88 11.03 -9.42
CA GLN A 180 -14.46 10.59 -10.68
C GLN A 180 -13.76 9.31 -11.13
N GLU A 181 -14.49 8.19 -11.18
CA GLU A 181 -13.99 6.87 -11.55
C GLU A 181 -14.48 6.43 -12.93
N TRP A 182 -13.69 5.59 -13.59
CA TRP A 182 -14.06 4.95 -14.84
C TRP A 182 -14.68 3.59 -14.55
N LYS A 183 -15.95 3.42 -14.91
CA LYS A 183 -16.67 2.15 -14.81
C LYS A 183 -17.01 1.61 -16.18
N LYS A 184 -16.78 0.31 -16.36
CA LYS A 184 -17.17 -0.40 -17.57
C LYS A 184 -18.66 -0.73 -17.52
N ASP A 185 -19.41 -0.26 -18.51
CA ASP A 185 -20.81 -0.60 -18.69
C ASP A 185 -20.91 -1.96 -19.39
N SER A 186 -21.42 -2.97 -18.68
CA SER A 186 -21.56 -4.34 -19.20
C SER A 186 -22.52 -4.45 -20.39
N LEU A 187 -23.47 -3.53 -20.54
CA LEU A 187 -24.48 -3.59 -21.60
C LEU A 187 -23.95 -3.05 -22.93
N ASN A 188 -23.20 -1.97 -22.87
CA ASN A 188 -22.73 -1.25 -24.06
C ASN A 188 -21.27 -1.57 -24.42
N ASN A 189 -20.55 -2.30 -23.54
CA ASN A 189 -19.10 -2.50 -23.63
C ASN A 189 -18.32 -1.17 -23.74
N THR A 190 -18.85 -0.12 -23.12
CA THR A 190 -18.27 1.24 -23.11
C THR A 190 -17.86 1.64 -21.71
N TRP A 191 -16.81 2.45 -21.60
CA TRP A 191 -16.40 3.05 -20.34
C TRP A 191 -17.16 4.35 -20.07
N LYS A 192 -17.63 4.54 -18.84
CA LYS A 192 -18.36 5.73 -18.40
C LYS A 192 -17.74 6.29 -17.13
N LYS A 193 -17.69 7.61 -17.04
CA LYS A 193 -17.28 8.33 -15.83
C LYS A 193 -18.43 8.32 -14.82
N THR A 194 -18.13 7.97 -13.58
CA THR A 194 -19.08 8.01 -12.46
C THR A 194 -18.47 8.83 -11.34
N ASP A 195 -19.24 9.73 -10.75
CA ASP A 195 -18.81 10.49 -9.60
C ASP A 195 -19.13 9.69 -8.32
N PHE A 196 -18.12 9.52 -7.47
CA PHE A 196 -18.17 8.83 -6.19
C PHE A 196 -17.76 9.80 -5.09
N VAL A 197 -18.51 9.82 -3.98
CA VAL A 197 -18.23 10.69 -2.84
C VAL A 197 -17.69 9.84 -1.70
N LEU A 198 -16.42 10.07 -1.35
CA LEU A 198 -15.76 9.45 -0.23
C LEU A 198 -16.07 10.24 1.05
N ARG A 199 -16.58 9.55 2.07
CA ARG A 199 -16.93 10.09 3.39
C ARG A 199 -16.22 9.33 4.51
#